data_AF-A0A940NIF8-F1
#
_entry.id   AF-A0A940NIF8-F1
#
_cell.length_a   1.000
_cell.length_b   1.000
_cell.length_c   1.000
_cell.angle_alpha   90.00
_cell.angle_beta   90.00
_cell.angle_gamma   90.00
#
_symmetry.space_group_name_H-M   'P 1'
#
loop_
_entity.id
_entity.type
_entity.pdbx_description
1 polymer ?
#
loop_
_entity_poly.entity_id
_entity_poly.type
_entity_poly.pdbx_seq_one_letter_code
_entity_poly.pdbx_strand_id
1 'polypeptide(L)'
;MNPNDSAHDKHRDDDDDDNELDPTVELLLTLLWEAAHEPSGKPWSLAKLSKRADLPMSTLRRYLTQLQSAGVLDVQMDDEGRGTAALTAEGRELCEALFGEP
;
A
#
# COMPACT_ATOMS: atom_id res chain seq x y z
N MET A 1 21.95 50.00 23.49
CA MET A 1 20.68 49.38 23.07
C MET A 1 20.99 48.02 22.49
N ASN A 2 20.66 46.94 23.20
CA ASN A 2 20.70 45.58 22.67
C ASN A 2 19.25 45.12 22.49
N PRO A 3 18.78 44.84 21.26
CA PRO A 3 17.50 44.18 21.08
C PRO A 3 17.76 42.69 20.97
N ASN A 4 17.47 41.97 22.04
CA ASN A 4 17.12 40.56 21.93
C ASN A 4 15.63 40.52 22.19
N ASP A 5 14.80 40.28 21.16
CA ASP A 5 13.51 39.64 21.40
C ASP A 5 13.08 38.84 20.18
N SER A 6 12.68 37.63 20.49
CA SER A 6 12.35 36.55 19.59
C SER A 6 10.96 36.78 19.01
N ALA A 7 10.80 36.51 17.72
CA ALA A 7 9.53 36.11 17.15
C ALA A 7 9.77 34.93 16.20
N HIS A 8 10.12 33.79 16.80
CA HIS A 8 9.82 32.50 16.20
C HIS A 8 8.34 32.25 16.45
N ASP A 9 7.49 32.60 15.49
CA ASP A 9 6.24 31.89 15.21
C ASP A 9 5.61 32.45 13.94
N LYS A 10 5.71 31.69 12.85
CA LYS A 10 4.62 31.56 11.88
C LYS A 10 4.55 30.09 11.52
N HIS A 11 3.99 29.34 12.45
CA HIS A 11 3.32 28.10 12.11
C HIS A 11 2.16 28.40 11.17
N ARG A 12 2.06 27.53 10.16
CA ARG A 12 0.85 27.07 9.47
C ARG A 12 0.30 27.90 8.31
N ASP A 13 -0.42 27.11 7.52
CA ASP A 13 -1.24 27.38 6.35
C ASP A 13 -0.45 27.16 5.05
N ASP A 14 -0.74 26.23 4.16
CA ASP A 14 -1.86 25.28 3.98
C ASP A 14 -1.40 24.31 2.85
N ASP A 15 -1.54 22.99 3.00
CA ASP A 15 -2.57 22.16 2.35
C ASP A 15 -2.61 22.26 0.82
N ASP A 16 -1.98 21.32 0.11
CA ASP A 16 -2.43 20.85 -1.22
C ASP A 16 -1.66 19.61 -1.76
N ASP A 17 -1.49 18.55 -0.95
CA ASP A 17 -1.15 17.21 -1.50
C ASP A 17 -1.68 16.03 -0.64
N ASP A 18 -2.70 16.28 0.18
CA ASP A 18 -3.22 15.30 1.14
C ASP A 18 -4.11 14.20 0.51
N ASN A 19 -4.20 14.16 -0.82
CA ASN A 19 -4.97 13.15 -1.55
C ASN A 19 -4.12 12.29 -2.51
N GLU A 20 -2.79 12.41 -2.46
CA GLU A 20 -1.92 11.50 -3.19
C GLU A 20 -1.75 10.21 -2.37
N LEU A 21 -2.14 9.07 -2.95
CA LEU A 21 -1.89 7.76 -2.34
C LEU A 21 -0.38 7.59 -2.15
N ASP A 22 0.07 7.03 -1.02
CA ASP A 22 1.48 6.67 -0.82
C ASP A 22 1.94 5.86 -2.05
N PRO A 23 3.00 6.26 -2.77
CA PRO A 23 3.44 5.58 -3.99
C PRO A 23 3.72 4.09 -3.78
N THR A 24 4.12 3.71 -2.57
CA THR A 24 4.32 2.31 -2.18
C THR A 24 3.00 1.57 -2.08
N VAL A 25 1.96 2.21 -1.55
CA VAL A 25 0.61 1.63 -1.46
C VAL A 25 0.03 1.49 -2.85
N GLU A 26 0.13 2.52 -3.69
CA GLU A 26 -0.32 2.47 -5.08
C GLU A 26 0.36 1.33 -5.85
N LEU A 27 1.68 1.21 -5.74
CA LEU A 27 2.45 0.12 -6.34
C LEU A 27 1.96 -1.26 -5.86
N LEU A 28 1.74 -1.43 -4.56
CA LEU A 28 1.25 -2.70 -4.02
C LEU A 28 -0.15 -3.05 -4.53
N LEU A 29 -1.06 -2.08 -4.58
CA LEU A 29 -2.40 -2.28 -5.13
C LEU A 29 -2.34 -2.64 -6.61
N THR A 30 -1.47 -1.98 -7.39
CA THR A 30 -1.25 -2.28 -8.81
C THR A 30 -0.78 -3.73 -9.00
N LEU A 31 0.23 -4.17 -8.24
CA LEU A 31 0.74 -5.54 -8.32
C LEU A 31 -0.30 -6.59 -7.92
N LEU A 32 -1.15 -6.29 -6.94
CA LEU A 32 -2.24 -7.18 -6.52
C LEU A 32 -3.38 -7.21 -7.54
N TRP A 33 -3.65 -6.09 -8.21
CA TRP A 33 -4.59 -5.99 -9.32
C TRP A 33 -4.14 -6.82 -10.52
N GLU A 34 -2.86 -6.72 -10.90
CA GLU A 34 -2.24 -7.58 -11.91
C GLU A 34 -2.35 -9.07 -11.54
N ALA A 35 -2.05 -9.41 -10.27
CA ALA A 35 -2.14 -10.78 -9.80
C ALA A 35 -3.56 -11.35 -9.88
N ALA A 36 -4.59 -10.51 -9.65
CA ALA A 36 -6.00 -10.90 -9.76
C ALA A 36 -6.42 -11.19 -11.21
N HIS A 37 -5.77 -10.59 -12.19
CA HIS A 37 -6.04 -10.75 -13.63
C HIS A 37 -5.13 -11.74 -14.34
N GLU A 38 -4.12 -12.28 -13.65
CA GLU A 38 -3.27 -13.30 -14.23
C GLU A 38 -4.13 -14.54 -14.58
N PRO A 39 -4.06 -15.09 -15.81
CA PRO A 39 -4.92 -16.19 -16.27
C PRO A 39 -4.86 -17.45 -15.40
N SER A 40 -3.81 -17.57 -14.58
CA SER A 40 -3.65 -18.67 -13.64
C SER A 40 -4.65 -18.64 -12.48
N GLY A 41 -5.25 -17.48 -12.18
CA GLY A 41 -6.19 -17.27 -11.07
C GLY A 41 -5.58 -17.49 -9.68
N LYS A 42 -4.25 -17.62 -9.58
CA LYS A 42 -3.56 -17.92 -8.31
C LYS A 42 -2.98 -16.64 -7.69
N PRO A 43 -3.23 -16.38 -6.40
CA PRO A 43 -2.64 -15.23 -5.73
C PRO A 43 -1.11 -15.36 -5.68
N TRP A 44 -0.43 -14.22 -5.76
CA TRP A 44 1.03 -14.19 -5.70
C TRP A 44 1.53 -14.46 -4.29
N SER A 45 2.67 -15.14 -4.20
CA SER A 45 3.36 -15.31 -2.94
C SER A 45 3.90 -13.98 -2.43
N LEU A 46 4.00 -13.84 -1.10
CA LEU A 46 4.58 -12.66 -0.47
C LEU A 46 6.02 -12.40 -0.96
N ALA A 47 6.79 -13.46 -1.23
CA ALA A 47 8.13 -13.34 -1.79
C ALA A 47 8.11 -12.78 -3.23
N LYS A 48 7.13 -13.18 -4.05
CA LYS A 48 6.95 -12.65 -5.41
C LYS A 48 6.55 -11.17 -5.36
N LEU A 49 5.68 -10.78 -4.42
CA LEU A 49 5.27 -9.38 -4.21
C LEU A 49 6.44 -8.52 -3.70
N SER A 50 7.16 -8.96 -2.68
CA SER A 50 8.34 -8.26 -2.13
C SER A 50 9.38 -8.00 -3.21
N LYS A 51 9.67 -9.00 -4.05
CA LYS A 51 10.61 -8.87 -5.15
C LYS A 51 10.14 -7.91 -6.24
N ARG A 52 8.84 -7.87 -6.56
CA ARG A 52 8.28 -6.98 -7.58
C ARG A 52 8.18 -5.54 -7.11
N ALA A 53 7.83 -5.33 -5.84
CA ALA A 53 7.75 -4.02 -5.23
C ALA A 53 9.13 -3.46 -4.81
N ASP A 54 10.19 -4.26 -4.92
CA ASP A 54 11.53 -3.96 -4.39
C ASP A 54 11.53 -3.57 -2.90
N LEU A 55 10.66 -4.21 -2.13
CA LEU A 55 10.48 -3.92 -0.70
C LEU A 55 11.07 -5.03 0.19
N PRO A 56 11.71 -4.67 1.32
CA PRO A 56 12.03 -5.64 2.36
C PRO A 56 10.77 -6.35 2.85
N MET A 57 10.88 -7.65 3.15
CA MET A 57 9.75 -8.49 3.56
C MET A 57 9.01 -7.94 4.79
N SER A 58 9.73 -7.35 5.75
CA SER A 58 9.15 -6.70 6.94
C SER A 58 8.32 -5.47 6.57
N THR A 59 8.81 -4.64 5.65
CA THR A 59 8.11 -3.45 5.14
C THR A 59 6.85 -3.87 4.38
N LEU A 60 6.96 -4.84 3.47
CA LEU A 60 5.81 -5.40 2.75
C LEU A 60 4.74 -5.89 3.74
N ARG A 61 5.12 -6.69 4.73
CA ARG A 61 4.19 -7.23 5.74
C ARG A 61 3.46 -6.11 6.49
N ARG A 62 4.14 -5.02 6.82
CA ARG A 62 3.53 -3.86 7.49
C ARG A 62 2.46 -3.20 6.61
N TYR A 63 2.74 -2.99 5.32
CA TYR A 63 1.74 -2.44 4.39
C TYR A 63 0.57 -3.39 4.16
N LEU A 64 0.85 -4.68 3.94
CA LEU A 64 -0.21 -5.69 3.78
C LEU A 64 -1.10 -5.80 5.01
N THR A 65 -0.56 -5.71 6.23
CA THR A 65 -1.35 -5.73 7.47
C THR A 65 -2.27 -4.50 7.56
N GLN A 66 -1.78 -3.33 7.16
CA GLN A 66 -2.59 -2.10 7.13
C GLN A 66 -3.72 -2.20 6.12
N LEU A 67 -3.42 -2.65 4.89
CA LEU A 67 -4.42 -2.84 3.83
C LEU A 67 -5.43 -3.95 4.18
N GLN A 68 -4.98 -5.02 4.84
CA GLN A 68 -5.86 -6.07 5.35
C GLN A 68 -6.80 -5.54 6.45
N SER A 69 -6.28 -4.70 7.36
CA SER A 69 -7.09 -4.07 8.41
C SER A 69 -8.13 -3.10 7.83
N ALA A 70 -7.85 -2.52 6.65
CA ALA A 70 -8.80 -1.71 5.89
C ALA A 70 -9.79 -2.54 5.05
N GLY A 71 -9.67 -3.87 5.03
CA GLY A 71 -10.55 -4.76 4.26
C GLY A 71 -10.27 -4.80 2.76
N VAL A 72 -9.13 -4.26 2.30
CA VAL A 72 -8.78 -4.15 0.88
C VAL A 72 -8.17 -5.46 0.33
N LEU A 73 -7.48 -6.21 1.17
CA LEU A 73 -6.84 -7.46 0.77
C LEU A 73 -6.91 -8.49 1.87
N ASP A 74 -6.71 -9.74 1.49
CA ASP A 74 -6.52 -10.84 2.41
C ASP A 74 -5.12 -11.44 2.26
N VAL A 75 -4.52 -11.82 3.39
CA VAL A 75 -3.20 -12.41 3.48
C VAL A 75 -3.33 -13.77 4.13
N GLN A 76 -2.98 -14.80 3.38
CA GLN A 76 -2.93 -16.18 3.85
C GLN A 76 -1.48 -16.53 4.13
N MET A 77 -1.18 -17.06 5.31
CA MET A 77 0.15 -17.49 5.72
C MET A 77 0.11 -18.90 6.28
N ASP A 78 1.14 -19.69 5.98
CA ASP A 78 1.36 -21.01 6.54
C ASP A 78 2.25 -20.96 7.80
N ASP A 79 2.31 -22.09 8.51
CA ASP A 79 3.13 -22.27 9.72
C ASP A 79 4.65 -22.15 9.44
N GLU A 80 5.06 -22.23 8.17
CA GLU A 80 6.44 -22.06 7.73
C GLU A 80 6.77 -20.60 7.37
N GLY A 81 5.81 -19.68 7.54
CA GLY A 81 5.97 -18.24 7.30
C GLY A 81 5.90 -17.82 5.84
N ARG A 82 5.58 -18.75 4.93
CA ARG A 82 5.25 -18.45 3.54
C ARG A 82 3.80 -18.02 3.47
N GLY A 83 3.47 -17.23 2.47
CA GLY A 83 2.10 -16.77 2.33
C GLY A 83 1.81 -16.23 0.95
N THR A 84 0.55 -15.93 0.72
CA THR A 84 0.02 -15.29 -0.48
C THR A 84 -0.88 -14.13 -0.08
N ALA A 85 -0.97 -13.11 -0.93
CA ALA A 85 -1.92 -12.02 -0.75
C ALA A 85 -2.82 -11.91 -1.98
N ALA A 86 -4.09 -11.58 -1.75
CA ALA A 86 -5.11 -11.43 -2.78
C ALA A 86 -6.03 -10.26 -2.44
N LEU A 87 -6.54 -9.54 -3.45
CA LEU A 87 -7.59 -8.54 -3.22
C LEU A 87 -8.89 -9.21 -2.79
N THR A 88 -9.57 -8.59 -1.82
CA THR A 88 -10.96 -8.90 -1.47
C THR A 88 -11.91 -8.43 -2.59
N ALA A 89 -13.22 -8.66 -2.43
CA ALA A 89 -14.18 -8.10 -3.38
C ALA A 89 -14.13 -6.56 -3.36
N GLU A 90 -14.10 -5.99 -2.17
CA GLU A 90 -14.03 -4.54 -1.92
C GLU A 90 -12.72 -3.95 -2.47
N GLY A 91 -11.60 -4.65 -2.27
CA GLY A 91 -10.33 -4.21 -2.83
C GLY A 91 -10.26 -4.26 -4.36
N ARG A 92 -10.98 -5.20 -4.98
CA ARG A 92 -11.10 -5.23 -6.45
C ARG A 92 -11.91 -4.05 -6.97
N GLU A 93 -13.05 -3.75 -6.36
CA GLU A 93 -13.87 -2.58 -6.72
C GLU A 93 -13.06 -1.28 -6.55
N LEU A 94 -12.28 -1.18 -5.47
CA LEU A 94 -11.36 -0.05 -5.26
C LEU A 94 -10.29 0.03 -6.37
N CYS A 95 -9.60 -1.08 -6.66
CA CYS A 95 -8.57 -1.11 -7.69
C CYS A 95 -9.15 -0.84 -9.09
N GLU A 96 -10.36 -1.31 -9.39
CA GLU A 96 -11.07 -1.02 -10.64
C GLU A 96 -11.40 0.48 -10.74
N ALA A 97 -11.82 1.11 -9.64
CA ALA A 97 -12.06 2.56 -9.63
C ALA A 97 -10.78 3.39 -9.76
N LEU A 98 -9.65 2.91 -9.23
CA LEU A 98 -8.35 3.59 -9.26
C LEU A 98 -7.61 3.40 -10.60
N PHE A 99 -7.62 2.18 -11.13
CA PHE A 99 -6.80 1.76 -12.28
C PHE A 99 -7.61 1.43 -13.54
N GLY A 100 -8.92 1.23 -13.42
CA GLY A 100 -9.81 0.83 -14.52
C GLY A 100 -9.81 -0.68 -14.79
N GLU A 101 -10.25 -1.05 -16.00
CA GLU A 101 -10.06 -2.40 -16.53
C GLU A 101 -8.56 -2.64 -16.82
N PRO A 102 -8.01 -3.83 -16.47
CA PRO A 102 -6.61 -4.19 -16.69
C PRO A 102 -6.20 -4.29 -18.17
#